data_AF-A0A957L3A4-F1
#
_entry.id   AF-A0A957L3A4-F1
#
_cell.length_a   1.000
_cell.length_b   1.000
_cell.length_c   1.000
_cell.angle_alpha   90.00
_cell.angle_beta   90.00
_cell.angle_gamma   90.00
#
_symmetry.space_group_name_H-M   'P 1'
#
loop_
_entity.id
_entity.type
_entity.pdbx_description
1 polymer ?
#
loop_
_entity_poly.entity_id
_entity_poly.type
_entity_poly.pdbx_seq_one_letter_code
_entity_poly.pdbx_strand_id
1 'polypeptide(L)'
;DRGEIGLFTAPSHRQKRLGEATAAATIRYGLAHGLRLIDWDCTAFNVGSRRLAEKLGLHLTAEYTQGWLIFSEVSYLVNWGFYAVDTGRYAEALAWCEQTLDVEHELALPYGHYLAGVARAGLGETEAALTHLKAAAEAGFDELAELTERAELKSLHDQAAWPALLTRVGQNLG
;
A
#
# COMPACT_ATOMS: atom_id res chain seq x y z
N ASP A 1 9.59 -7.22 31.15
CA ASP A 1 8.57 -6.36 30.54
C ASP A 1 8.95 -6.18 29.07
N ARG A 2 7.98 -6.04 28.18
CA ARG A 2 8.18 -5.87 26.74
C ARG A 2 6.92 -5.20 26.20
N GLY A 3 7.07 -4.23 25.33
CA GLY A 3 5.95 -3.59 24.63
C GLY A 3 6.13 -3.67 23.13
N GLU A 4 5.04 -3.63 22.39
CA GLU A 4 5.04 -3.56 20.93
C GLU A 4 4.50 -2.19 20.51
N ILE A 5 5.05 -1.62 19.43
CA ILE A 5 4.53 -0.42 18.81
C ILE A 5 4.08 -0.72 17.38
N GLY A 6 2.83 -0.35 17.09
CA GLY A 6 2.29 -0.24 15.74
C GLY A 6 1.86 1.19 15.47
N LEU A 7 2.03 1.68 14.25
CA LEU A 7 1.50 2.98 13.85
C LEU A 7 1.06 2.99 12.40
N PHE A 8 0.03 3.78 12.14
CA PHE A 8 -0.41 4.14 10.81
C PHE A 8 -0.52 5.66 10.73
N THR A 9 0.05 6.26 9.68
CA THR A 9 -0.12 7.68 9.41
C THR A 9 -1.08 7.83 8.24
N ALA A 10 -2.23 8.48 8.50
CA ALA A 10 -3.20 8.81 7.47
C ALA A 10 -2.52 9.49 6.26
N PRO A 11 -2.88 9.15 5.02
CA PRO A 11 -2.22 9.69 3.81
C PRO A 11 -2.05 11.21 3.82
N SER A 12 -3.12 11.96 4.16
CA SER A 12 -3.13 13.44 4.27
C SER A 12 -2.18 14.02 5.33
N HIS A 13 -1.59 13.17 6.17
CA HIS A 13 -0.71 13.52 7.27
C HIS A 13 0.71 12.92 7.14
N ARG A 14 0.99 12.19 6.06
CA ARG A 14 2.33 11.66 5.75
C ARG A 14 3.32 12.79 5.45
N GLN A 15 4.62 12.49 5.55
CA GLN A 15 5.74 13.42 5.33
C GLN A 15 5.78 14.69 6.23
N LYS A 16 4.88 14.80 7.20
CA LYS A 16 4.86 15.89 8.20
C LYS A 16 5.62 15.56 9.50
N ARG A 17 6.41 14.48 9.48
CA ARG A 17 7.14 13.92 10.64
C ARG A 17 6.26 13.51 11.84
N LEU A 18 4.94 13.41 11.65
CA LEU A 18 4.00 13.05 12.72
C LEU A 18 4.20 11.62 13.21
N GLY A 19 4.36 10.65 12.30
CA GLY A 19 4.63 9.26 12.68
C GLY A 19 5.93 9.12 13.50
N GLU A 20 6.97 9.85 13.13
CA GLU A 20 8.24 9.90 13.88
C GLU A 20 8.08 10.50 15.26
N ALA A 21 7.44 11.68 15.37
CA ALA A 21 7.24 12.34 16.64
C ALA A 21 6.39 11.50 17.60
N THR A 22 5.30 10.91 17.10
CA THR A 22 4.41 10.03 17.87
C THR A 22 5.15 8.77 18.33
N ALA A 23 5.83 8.06 17.43
CA ALA A 23 6.56 6.86 17.80
C ALA A 23 7.67 7.13 18.83
N ALA A 24 8.44 8.20 18.65
CA ALA A 24 9.47 8.61 19.60
C ALA A 24 8.90 8.94 20.98
N ALA A 25 7.74 9.60 21.04
CA ALA A 25 7.05 9.88 22.29
C ALA A 25 6.56 8.60 22.99
N THR A 26 5.93 7.69 22.23
CA THR A 26 5.45 6.39 22.74
C THR A 26 6.59 5.54 23.30
N ILE A 27 7.70 5.41 22.56
CA ILE A 27 8.89 4.67 23.01
C ILE A 27 9.43 5.26 24.31
N ARG A 28 9.65 6.58 24.36
CA ARG A 28 10.17 7.26 25.57
C ARG A 28 9.23 7.07 26.76
N TYR A 29 7.92 7.17 26.54
CA TYR A 29 6.95 6.95 27.60
C TYR A 29 7.03 5.53 28.13
N GLY A 30 7.01 4.51 27.25
CA GLY A 30 7.12 3.11 27.65
C GLY A 30 8.37 2.82 28.47
N LEU A 31 9.54 3.28 28.01
CA LEU A 31 10.80 3.10 28.72
C LEU A 31 10.80 3.80 30.09
N ALA A 32 10.26 5.02 30.17
CA ALA A 32 10.15 5.75 31.43
C ALA A 32 9.20 5.09 32.46
N HIS A 33 8.28 4.23 31.99
CA HIS A 33 7.30 3.53 32.82
C HIS A 33 7.64 2.05 32.99
N GLY A 34 8.91 1.70 32.84
CA GLY A 34 9.43 0.38 33.22
C GLY A 34 9.37 -0.66 32.12
N LEU A 35 9.11 -0.30 30.85
CA LEU A 35 9.47 -1.16 29.73
C LEU A 35 11.01 -1.12 29.53
N ARG A 36 11.57 -2.28 29.20
CA ARG A 36 12.99 -2.57 28.99
C ARG A 36 13.26 -2.90 27.54
N LEU A 37 12.23 -3.37 26.82
CA LEU A 37 12.28 -3.75 25.42
C LEU A 37 11.02 -3.24 24.71
N ILE A 38 11.23 -2.66 23.53
CA ILE A 38 10.16 -2.25 22.61
C ILE A 38 10.39 -3.00 21.30
N ASP A 39 9.35 -3.66 20.82
CA ASP A 39 9.33 -4.33 19.52
C ASP A 39 8.60 -3.51 18.49
N TRP A 40 9.00 -3.72 17.25
CA TRP A 40 8.38 -3.16 16.08
C TRP A 40 8.44 -4.20 14.98
N ASP A 41 7.26 -4.62 14.53
CA ASP A 41 7.15 -5.57 13.44
C ASP A 41 6.60 -4.88 12.19
N CYS A 42 7.16 -5.22 11.03
CA CYS A 42 6.68 -4.75 9.75
C CYS A 42 7.03 -5.74 8.64
N THR A 43 6.29 -5.70 7.53
CA THR A 43 6.61 -6.52 6.37
C THR A 43 7.96 -6.10 5.78
N ALA A 44 8.73 -7.07 5.26
CA ALA A 44 10.08 -6.82 4.75
C ALA A 44 10.14 -5.77 3.63
N PHE A 45 9.06 -5.64 2.85
CA PHE A 45 8.89 -4.67 1.77
C PHE A 45 8.41 -3.28 2.24
N ASN A 46 8.04 -3.11 3.51
CA ASN A 46 7.64 -1.81 4.05
C ASN A 46 8.88 -0.94 4.38
N VAL A 47 9.53 -0.42 3.34
CA VAL A 47 10.76 0.38 3.45
C VAL A 47 10.58 1.60 4.35
N GLY A 48 9.40 2.23 4.31
CA GLY A 48 9.09 3.40 5.14
C GLY A 48 9.08 3.07 6.64
N SER A 49 8.40 1.98 7.01
CA SER A 49 8.33 1.51 8.39
C SER A 49 9.71 1.09 8.92
N ARG A 50 10.49 0.35 8.11
CA ARG A 50 11.86 -0.06 8.45
C ARG A 50 12.78 1.12 8.73
N ARG A 51 12.83 2.09 7.81
CA ARG A 51 13.66 3.30 7.97
C ARG A 51 13.23 4.12 9.18
N LEU A 52 11.94 4.16 9.48
CA LEU A 52 11.44 4.85 10.66
C LEU A 52 11.89 4.16 11.95
N ALA A 53 11.78 2.82 12.03
CA ALA A 53 12.27 2.05 13.18
C ALA A 53 13.78 2.25 13.40
N GLU A 54 14.59 2.15 12.34
CA GLU A 54 16.04 2.39 12.38
C GLU A 54 16.36 3.81 12.87
N LYS A 55 15.65 4.82 12.36
CA LYS A 55 15.81 6.22 12.78
C LYS A 55 15.50 6.45 14.26
N LEU A 56 14.60 5.65 14.84
CA LEU A 56 14.24 5.69 16.26
C LEU A 56 15.19 4.89 17.16
N GLY A 57 16.23 4.28 16.59
CA GLY A 57 17.24 3.52 17.32
C GLY A 57 16.88 2.04 17.53
N LEU A 58 15.85 1.52 16.84
CA LEU A 58 15.58 0.10 16.83
C LEU A 58 16.53 -0.61 15.86
N HIS A 59 16.80 -1.89 16.13
CA HIS A 59 17.64 -2.74 15.30
C HIS A 59 16.89 -4.01 14.90
N LEU A 60 17.11 -4.48 13.67
CA LEU A 60 16.55 -5.75 13.20
C LEU A 60 17.14 -6.91 14.02
N THR A 61 16.28 -7.68 14.68
CA THR A 61 16.67 -8.82 15.53
C THR A 61 16.30 -10.17 14.93
N ALA A 62 15.26 -10.25 14.12
CA ALA A 62 14.80 -11.47 13.48
C ALA A 62 14.01 -11.17 12.20
N GLU A 63 14.02 -12.13 11.29
CA GLU A 63 13.06 -12.25 10.19
C GLU A 63 12.28 -13.55 10.39
N TYR A 64 10.97 -13.51 10.17
CA TYR A 64 10.11 -14.67 10.32
C TYR A 64 8.97 -14.63 9.31
N THR A 65 8.39 -15.80 9.02
CA THR A 65 7.22 -15.90 8.16
C THR A 65 5.96 -15.74 8.99
N GLN A 66 5.13 -14.77 8.63
CA GLN A 66 3.80 -14.57 9.20
C GLN A 66 2.73 -15.10 8.24
N GLY A 67 1.84 -15.94 8.73
CA GLY A 67 0.63 -16.35 8.01
C GLY A 67 -0.53 -15.41 8.30
N TRP A 68 -1.30 -15.06 7.28
CA TRP A 68 -2.52 -14.28 7.39
C TRP A 68 -3.71 -15.16 7.04
N LEU A 69 -4.71 -15.23 7.92
CA LEU A 69 -5.97 -15.89 7.63
C LEU A 69 -6.99 -14.82 7.25
N ILE A 70 -7.36 -14.79 5.97
CA ILE A 70 -8.31 -13.82 5.42
C ILE A 70 -9.58 -14.57 5.03
N PHE A 71 -10.70 -14.26 5.68
CA PHE A 71 -11.98 -14.94 5.47
C PHE A 71 -12.81 -14.37 4.30
N SER A 72 -12.47 -13.17 3.84
CA SER A 72 -13.11 -12.56 2.67
C SER A 72 -12.34 -12.94 1.41
N GLU A 73 -13.01 -13.60 0.46
CA GLU A 73 -12.42 -14.03 -0.81
C GLU A 73 -11.86 -12.84 -1.61
N VAL A 74 -12.64 -11.78 -1.79
CA VAL A 74 -12.16 -10.58 -2.48
C VAL A 74 -10.96 -9.95 -1.76
N SER A 75 -10.96 -9.93 -0.42
CA SER A 75 -9.84 -9.39 0.34
C SER A 75 -8.61 -10.27 0.15
N TYR A 76 -8.77 -11.59 0.14
CA TYR A 76 -7.69 -12.53 -0.12
C TYR A 76 -7.08 -12.31 -1.51
N LEU A 77 -7.90 -12.22 -2.56
CA LEU A 77 -7.45 -12.00 -3.93
C LEU A 77 -6.75 -10.65 -4.11
N VAL A 78 -7.35 -9.57 -3.58
CA VAL A 78 -6.76 -8.23 -3.60
C VAL A 78 -5.42 -8.19 -2.87
N ASN A 79 -5.32 -8.83 -1.69
CA ASN A 79 -4.05 -8.90 -0.95
C ASN A 79 -2.96 -9.64 -1.72
N TRP A 80 -3.29 -10.74 -2.41
CA TRP A 80 -2.34 -11.42 -3.27
C TRP A 80 -1.92 -10.59 -4.48
N GLY A 81 -2.86 -9.84 -5.08
CA GLY A 81 -2.55 -8.89 -6.14
C GLY A 81 -1.59 -7.79 -5.68
N PHE A 82 -1.84 -7.18 -4.51
CA PHE A 82 -0.90 -6.22 -3.89
C PHE A 82 0.46 -6.84 -3.63
N TYR A 83 0.51 -8.02 -3.02
CA TYR A 83 1.77 -8.71 -2.74
C TYR A 83 2.56 -9.01 -4.01
N ALA A 84 1.91 -9.44 -5.09
CA ALA A 84 2.55 -9.68 -6.38
C ALA A 84 3.09 -8.38 -7.00
N VAL A 85 2.34 -7.27 -6.94
CA VAL A 85 2.81 -5.94 -7.38
C VAL A 85 4.02 -5.48 -6.55
N ASP A 86 3.93 -5.50 -5.22
CA ASP A 86 4.97 -5.04 -4.30
C ASP A 86 6.27 -5.85 -4.42
N THR A 87 6.19 -7.08 -4.95
CA THR A 87 7.34 -7.96 -5.20
C THR A 87 7.79 -7.97 -6.67
N GLY A 88 7.23 -7.11 -7.53
CA GLY A 88 7.59 -7.00 -8.94
C GLY A 88 7.13 -8.17 -9.82
N ARG A 89 6.24 -9.03 -9.32
CA ARG A 89 5.69 -10.19 -10.03
C ARG A 89 4.45 -9.79 -10.83
N TYR A 90 4.62 -8.88 -11.78
CA TYR A 90 3.50 -8.23 -12.48
C TYR A 90 2.61 -9.18 -13.27
N ALA A 91 3.18 -10.20 -13.93
CA ALA A 91 2.38 -11.20 -14.65
C ALA A 91 1.48 -12.03 -13.71
N GLU A 92 1.99 -12.37 -12.53
CA GLU A 92 1.21 -13.06 -11.49
C GLU A 92 0.14 -12.14 -10.90
N ALA A 93 0.47 -10.85 -10.70
CA ALA A 93 -0.51 -9.86 -10.25
C ALA A 93 -1.72 -9.79 -11.19
N LEU A 94 -1.51 -9.85 -12.51
CA LEU A 94 -2.60 -9.85 -13.48
C LEU A 94 -3.52 -11.06 -13.34
N ALA A 95 -2.97 -12.25 -13.10
CA ALA A 95 -3.79 -13.46 -12.85
C ALA A 95 -4.63 -13.35 -11.57
N TRP A 96 -4.12 -12.66 -10.53
CA TRP A 96 -4.91 -12.33 -9.35
C TRP A 96 -5.99 -11.28 -9.63
N CYS A 97 -5.69 -10.29 -10.48
CA CYS A 97 -6.65 -9.27 -10.89
C CYS A 97 -7.82 -9.87 -11.69
N GLU A 98 -7.55 -10.81 -12.60
CA GLU A 98 -8.59 -11.53 -13.35
C GLU A 98 -9.57 -12.23 -12.39
N GLN A 99 -9.04 -13.02 -11.44
CA GLN A 99 -9.86 -13.66 -10.42
C GLN A 99 -10.61 -12.64 -9.54
N THR A 100 -9.97 -11.52 -9.19
CA THR A 100 -10.60 -10.47 -8.39
C THR A 100 -11.80 -9.88 -9.12
N LEU A 101 -11.67 -9.59 -10.42
CA LEU A 101 -12.70 -8.97 -11.24
C LEU A 101 -13.91 -9.89 -11.49
N ASP A 102 -13.73 -11.21 -11.35
CA ASP A 102 -14.81 -12.20 -11.44
C ASP A 102 -15.65 -12.31 -10.16
N VAL A 103 -15.22 -11.69 -9.04
CA VAL A 103 -15.96 -11.71 -7.77
C VAL A 103 -17.02 -10.61 -7.74
N GLU A 104 -18.27 -10.98 -7.44
CA GLU A 104 -19.36 -10.03 -7.21
C GLU A 104 -19.20 -9.37 -5.82
N HIS A 105 -18.40 -8.31 -5.75
CA HIS A 105 -18.17 -7.54 -4.53
C HIS A 105 -17.79 -6.08 -4.84
N GLU A 106 -18.20 -5.13 -3.99
CA GLU A 106 -17.95 -3.69 -4.22
C GLU A 106 -16.45 -3.33 -4.34
N LEU A 107 -15.59 -4.01 -3.57
CA LEU A 107 -14.14 -3.86 -3.64
C LEU A 107 -13.49 -4.48 -4.89
N ALA A 108 -14.16 -5.42 -5.57
CA ALA A 108 -13.55 -6.23 -6.63
C ALA A 108 -13.13 -5.37 -7.83
N LEU A 109 -14.06 -4.55 -8.34
CA LEU A 109 -13.82 -3.70 -9.50
C LEU A 109 -12.77 -2.60 -9.25
N PRO A 110 -12.89 -1.73 -8.22
CA PRO A 110 -11.93 -0.64 -8.03
C PRO A 110 -10.52 -1.17 -7.78
N TYR A 111 -10.34 -2.17 -6.90
CA TYR A 111 -9.01 -2.69 -6.58
C TYR A 111 -8.46 -3.63 -7.65
N GLY A 112 -9.29 -4.46 -8.27
CA GLY A 112 -8.86 -5.35 -9.36
C GLY A 112 -8.36 -4.56 -10.57
N HIS A 113 -9.07 -3.50 -10.95
CA HIS A 113 -8.62 -2.61 -12.02
C HIS A 113 -7.42 -1.75 -11.62
N TYR A 114 -7.35 -1.25 -10.39
CA TYR A 114 -6.18 -0.50 -9.93
C TYR A 114 -4.91 -1.35 -10.01
N LEU A 115 -4.93 -2.55 -9.43
CA LEU A 115 -3.79 -3.47 -9.42
C LEU A 115 -3.39 -3.91 -10.84
N ALA A 116 -4.36 -4.18 -11.71
CA ALA A 116 -4.09 -4.47 -13.12
C ALA A 116 -3.40 -3.28 -13.80
N GLY A 117 -3.86 -2.06 -13.54
CA GLY A 117 -3.24 -0.83 -14.04
C GLY A 117 -1.78 -0.68 -13.61
N VAL A 118 -1.50 -0.91 -12.33
CA VAL A 118 -0.13 -0.87 -11.78
C VAL A 118 0.76 -1.95 -12.40
N ALA A 119 0.26 -3.19 -12.48
CA ALA A 119 1.02 -4.29 -13.05
C ALA A 119 1.35 -4.07 -14.54
N ARG A 120 0.38 -3.58 -15.33
CA ARG A 120 0.58 -3.21 -16.75
C ARG A 120 1.60 -2.08 -16.89
N ALA A 121 1.57 -1.08 -16.01
CA ALA A 121 2.57 -0.01 -16.01
C ALA A 121 3.98 -0.54 -15.69
N GLY A 122 4.09 -1.45 -14.71
CA GLY A 122 5.34 -2.15 -14.38
C GLY A 122 5.90 -2.99 -15.54
N LEU A 123 5.05 -3.49 -16.42
CA LEU A 123 5.42 -4.18 -17.66
C LEU A 123 5.71 -3.23 -18.85
N GLY A 124 5.54 -1.92 -18.67
CA GLY A 124 5.74 -0.92 -19.73
C GLY A 124 4.55 -0.76 -20.68
N GLU A 125 3.38 -1.31 -20.34
CA GLU A 125 2.19 -1.33 -21.18
C GLU A 125 1.29 -0.11 -20.89
N THR A 126 1.78 1.08 -21.25
CA THR A 126 1.20 2.39 -20.91
C THR A 126 -0.30 2.52 -21.21
N GLU A 127 -0.74 2.17 -22.42
CA GLU A 127 -2.15 2.34 -22.82
C GLU A 127 -3.09 1.39 -22.05
N ALA A 128 -2.66 0.14 -21.85
CA ALA A 128 -3.41 -0.84 -21.06
C ALA A 128 -3.48 -0.42 -19.59
N ALA A 129 -2.37 0.11 -19.04
CA ALA A 129 -2.33 0.63 -17.68
C ALA A 129 -3.36 1.77 -17.49
N LEU A 130 -3.34 2.79 -18.37
CA LEU A 130 -4.29 3.89 -18.29
C LEU A 130 -5.75 3.45 -18.45
N THR A 131 -6.00 2.44 -19.30
CA THR A 131 -7.35 1.88 -19.48
C THR A 131 -7.88 1.30 -18.18
N HIS A 132 -7.07 0.48 -17.51
CA HIS A 132 -7.44 -0.11 -16.22
C HIS A 132 -7.54 0.93 -15.10
N LEU A 133 -6.61 1.88 -14.99
CA LEU A 133 -6.68 2.91 -13.95
C LEU A 133 -7.93 3.80 -14.11
N LYS A 134 -8.35 4.11 -15.33
CA LYS A 134 -9.63 4.80 -15.57
C LYS A 134 -10.82 3.95 -15.12
N ALA A 135 -10.83 2.66 -15.44
CA ALA A 135 -11.88 1.75 -14.99
C ALA A 135 -11.94 1.65 -13.46
N ALA A 136 -10.78 1.64 -12.79
CA ALA A 136 -10.69 1.68 -11.33
C ALA A 136 -11.33 2.96 -10.76
N ALA A 137 -10.99 4.12 -11.34
CA ALA A 137 -11.55 5.41 -10.94
C ALA A 137 -13.07 5.48 -11.14
N GLU A 138 -13.60 4.93 -12.24
CA GLU A 138 -15.04 4.85 -12.46
C GLU A 138 -15.74 3.88 -11.52
N ALA A 139 -15.05 2.82 -11.10
CA ALA A 139 -15.53 1.85 -10.11
C ALA A 139 -15.41 2.34 -8.66
N GLY A 140 -14.99 3.58 -8.42
CA GLY A 140 -14.95 4.19 -7.09
C GLY A 140 -13.60 4.13 -6.38
N PHE A 141 -12.51 3.78 -7.06
CA PHE A 141 -11.18 3.86 -6.46
C PHE A 141 -10.85 5.30 -6.05
N ASP A 142 -10.43 5.51 -4.81
CA ASP A 142 -10.29 6.81 -4.15
C ASP A 142 -8.88 7.08 -3.57
N GLU A 143 -7.97 6.11 -3.64
CA GLU A 143 -6.63 6.23 -3.05
C GLU A 143 -5.67 7.05 -3.94
N LEU A 144 -5.81 8.39 -3.92
CA LEU A 144 -4.99 9.31 -4.71
C LEU A 144 -3.48 9.20 -4.40
N ALA A 145 -3.14 8.91 -3.14
CA ALA A 145 -1.75 8.72 -2.73
C ALA A 145 -1.11 7.52 -3.44
N GLU A 146 -1.87 6.41 -3.58
CA GLU A 146 -1.40 5.23 -4.30
C GLU A 146 -1.12 5.54 -5.78
N LEU A 147 -1.93 6.39 -6.43
CA LEU A 147 -1.65 6.76 -7.83
C LEU A 147 -0.41 7.64 -8.01
N THR A 148 -0.14 8.51 -7.06
CA THR A 148 0.89 9.55 -7.20
C THR A 148 2.25 9.16 -6.63
N GLU A 149 2.29 8.23 -5.68
CA GLU A 149 3.52 7.82 -4.99
C GLU A 149 4.16 6.54 -5.58
N ARG A 150 3.38 5.68 -6.24
CA ARG A 150 3.86 4.41 -6.83
C ARG A 150 4.93 4.64 -7.90
N ALA A 151 6.00 3.87 -7.83
CA ALA A 151 7.12 4.01 -8.76
C ALA A 151 6.75 3.57 -10.18
N GLU A 152 5.94 2.52 -10.30
CA GLU A 152 5.45 1.92 -11.53
C GLU A 152 4.65 2.92 -12.38
N LEU A 153 3.94 3.85 -11.71
CA LEU A 153 3.03 4.79 -12.36
C LEU A 153 3.72 6.08 -12.81
N LYS A 154 5.00 6.30 -12.42
CA LYS A 154 5.71 7.55 -12.72
C LYS A 154 5.80 7.86 -14.21
N SER A 155 5.95 6.83 -15.06
CA SER A 155 5.98 6.99 -16.51
C SER A 155 4.64 7.44 -17.11
N LEU A 156 3.54 7.26 -16.37
CA LEU A 156 2.21 7.69 -16.77
C LEU A 156 1.93 9.17 -16.44
N HIS A 157 2.73 9.79 -15.56
CA HIS A 157 2.46 11.15 -15.08
C HIS A 157 2.50 12.21 -16.20
N ASP A 158 3.30 11.97 -17.22
CA ASP A 158 3.44 12.86 -18.38
C ASP A 158 2.38 12.60 -19.47
N GLN A 159 1.52 11.59 -19.28
CA GLN A 159 0.48 11.25 -20.25
C GLN A 159 -0.68 12.26 -20.17
N ALA A 160 -1.21 12.66 -21.32
CA ALA A 160 -2.28 13.66 -21.39
C ALA A 160 -3.55 13.24 -20.61
N ALA A 161 -3.79 11.93 -20.44
CA ALA A 161 -4.93 11.39 -19.70
C ALA A 161 -4.75 11.44 -18.17
N TRP A 162 -3.52 11.62 -17.67
CA TRP A 162 -3.20 11.50 -16.25
C TRP A 162 -3.89 12.55 -15.36
N PRO A 163 -3.91 13.86 -15.71
CA PRO A 163 -4.59 14.85 -14.87
C PRO A 163 -6.10 14.60 -14.72
N ALA A 164 -6.75 14.11 -15.78
CA ALA A 164 -8.17 13.77 -15.75
C ALA A 164 -8.44 12.56 -14.84
N LEU A 165 -7.57 11.55 -14.88
CA LEU A 165 -7.63 10.40 -13.98
C LEU A 165 -7.52 10.82 -12.50
N LEU A 166 -6.52 11.65 -12.16
CA LEU A 166 -6.35 12.13 -10.77
C LEU A 166 -7.55 12.94 -10.29
N THR A 167 -8.13 13.76 -11.16
CA THR A 167 -9.34 14.52 -10.84
C THR A 167 -10.52 13.59 -10.56
N ARG A 168 -10.71 12.55 -11.38
CA ARG A 168 -11.80 11.57 -11.19
C ARG A 168 -11.67 10.82 -9.87
N VAL A 169 -10.48 10.35 -9.54
CA VAL A 169 -10.19 9.65 -8.27
C VAL A 169 -10.36 10.59 -7.10
N GLY A 170 -9.90 11.84 -7.23
CA GLY A 170 -10.10 12.88 -6.22
C GLY A 170 -11.57 13.18 -5.90
N GLN A 171 -12.48 12.97 -6.86
CA GLN A 171 -13.93 13.11 -6.65
C GLN A 171 -14.54 11.94 -5.87
N ASN A 172 -13.88 10.78 -5.81
CA ASN A 172 -14.36 9.63 -5.05
C ASN A 172 -14.07 9.74 -3.55
N LEU A 173 -13.16 10.64 -3.13
CA LEU A 173 -12.80 10.93 -1.73
C LEU A 173 -13.91 11.65 -0.92
N GLY A 174 -15.16 11.63 -1.40
CA GLY A 174 -16.31 12.38 -0.86
C GLY A 174 -16.86 11.84 0.45
#